data_AF-A0AAQ4E6X4-F1
#
_entry.id   AF-A0AAQ4E6X4-F1
#
_cell.length_a   1.000
_cell.length_b   1.000
_cell.length_c   1.000
_cell.angle_alpha   90.00
_cell.angle_beta   90.00
_cell.angle_gamma   90.00
#
_symmetry.space_group_name_H-M   'P 1'
#
loop_
_entity.id
_entity.type
_entity.pdbx_description
1 polymer ?
#
loop_
_entity_poly.entity_id
_entity_poly.type
_entity_poly.pdbx_seq_one_letter_code
_entity_poly.pdbx_strand_id
1 'polypeptide(L)'
;MAATTKEAIQSVQVFGRKKTATAVAYCKRGNGLLKVNGRPLENIEPLTLRYKLLEPILLLGKERFAGVDIRIRVKGGGNVAQIYAIRQAISKALVAYYQK
;
A
#
# COMPACT_ATOMS: atom_id res chain seq x y z
N MET A 1 -26.98 25.54 1.38
CA MET A 1 -26.24 24.39 1.93
C MET A 1 -25.95 23.44 0.77
N ALA A 2 -24.82 23.66 0.08
CA ALA A 2 -24.46 22.88 -1.09
C ALA A 2 -24.07 21.47 -0.65
N ALA A 3 -24.85 20.47 -1.05
CA ALA A 3 -24.44 19.09 -1.01
C ALA A 3 -23.24 18.94 -1.96
N THR A 4 -22.03 18.75 -1.42
CA THR A 4 -20.88 18.31 -2.20
C THR A 4 -21.22 16.98 -2.83
N THR A 5 -21.51 16.99 -4.13
CA THR A 5 -21.56 15.82 -4.99
C THR A 5 -20.26 15.05 -4.79
N LYS A 6 -20.33 13.89 -4.11
CA LYS A 6 -19.20 12.98 -3.99
C LYS A 6 -18.88 12.47 -5.39
N GLU A 7 -17.89 13.07 -6.05
CA GLU A 7 -17.26 12.47 -7.22
C GLU A 7 -16.90 11.02 -6.87
N ALA A 8 -17.20 10.08 -7.78
CA ALA A 8 -16.87 8.68 -7.59
C ALA A 8 -15.36 8.54 -7.44
N ILE A 9 -14.90 8.36 -6.19
CA ILE A 9 -13.47 8.27 -5.89
C ILE A 9 -12.95 6.99 -6.55
N GLN A 10 -12.17 7.15 -7.62
CA GLN A 10 -11.44 6.05 -8.25
C GLN A 10 -10.55 5.42 -7.19
N SER A 11 -11.00 4.28 -6.69
CA SER A 11 -10.36 3.56 -5.60
C SER A 11 -10.35 2.08 -5.88
N VAL A 12 -9.29 1.44 -5.41
CA VAL A 12 -9.03 0.02 -5.61
C VAL A 12 -8.63 -0.56 -4.27
N GLN A 13 -9.27 -1.67 -3.91
CA GLN A 13 -8.94 -2.43 -2.73
C GLN A 13 -8.39 -3.78 -3.14
N VAL A 14 -7.21 -4.12 -2.63
CA VAL A 14 -6.56 -5.41 -2.88
C VAL A 14 -5.99 -5.97 -1.58
N PHE A 15 -5.64 -7.25 -1.61
CA PHE A 15 -4.98 -7.91 -0.50
C PHE A 15 -3.71 -8.67 -0.94
N GLY A 16 -2.72 -8.66 -0.05
CA GLY A 16 -1.55 -9.51 -0.06
C GLY A 16 -1.61 -10.47 1.13
N ARG A 17 -1.21 -11.72 0.91
CA ARG A 17 -1.18 -12.74 1.98
C ARG A 17 0.11 -13.51 1.91
N LYS A 18 0.78 -13.65 3.05
CA LYS A 18 1.97 -14.51 3.20
C LYS A 18 1.85 -15.30 4.49
N LYS A 19 1.88 -16.63 4.38
CA LYS A 19 1.58 -17.54 5.51
C LYS A 19 0.24 -17.12 6.16
N THR A 20 0.27 -16.77 7.45
CA THR A 20 -0.89 -16.30 8.24
C THR A 20 -1.03 -14.78 8.28
N ALA A 21 -0.09 -14.01 7.69
CA ALA A 21 -0.15 -12.55 7.63
C ALA A 21 -1.01 -12.09 6.44
N THR A 22 -1.97 -11.21 6.70
CA THR A 22 -2.84 -10.62 5.68
C THR A 22 -2.68 -9.10 5.69
N ALA A 23 -2.38 -8.52 4.54
CA ALA A 23 -2.25 -7.10 4.30
C ALA A 23 -3.34 -6.65 3.31
N VAL A 24 -4.19 -5.72 3.70
CA VAL A 24 -5.23 -5.12 2.86
C VAL A 24 -4.79 -3.71 2.51
N ALA A 25 -4.63 -3.44 1.21
CA ALA A 25 -4.26 -2.13 0.69
C ALA A 25 -5.48 -1.46 0.06
N TYR A 26 -5.69 -0.21 0.43
CA TYR A 26 -6.66 0.69 -0.16
C TYR A 26 -5.91 1.78 -0.91
N CYS A 27 -6.03 1.77 -2.23
CA CYS A 27 -5.42 2.72 -3.14
C CYS A 27 -6.49 3.70 -3.64
N LYS A 28 -6.16 4.98 -3.60
CA LYS A 28 -7.00 6.05 -4.15
C LYS A 28 -6.11 7.08 -4.86
N ARG A 29 -6.70 7.91 -5.71
CA ARG A 29 -6.00 9.09 -6.24
C ARG A 29 -5.54 10.00 -5.10
N GLY A 30 -4.30 10.48 -5.16
CA GLY A 30 -3.70 11.27 -4.08
C GLY A 30 -2.30 11.80 -4.41
N ASN A 31 -1.53 12.09 -3.36
CA ASN A 31 -0.25 12.82 -3.42
C ASN A 31 0.96 11.93 -3.06
N GLY A 32 0.85 10.60 -3.19
CA GLY A 32 1.95 9.69 -2.87
C GLY A 32 2.05 9.27 -1.40
N LEU A 33 0.95 9.37 -0.64
CA LEU A 33 0.97 8.98 0.76
C LEU A 33 0.95 7.46 0.92
N LEU A 34 2.06 6.88 1.40
CA LEU A 34 2.13 5.47 1.80
C LEU A 34 2.12 5.32 3.32
N LYS A 35 1.08 4.67 3.86
CA LYS A 35 0.95 4.38 5.30
C LYS A 35 0.60 2.92 5.55
N VAL A 36 1.24 2.32 6.54
CA VAL A 36 0.96 0.96 7.03
C VAL A 36 0.55 1.04 8.49
N ASN A 37 -0.65 0.55 8.83
CA ASN A 37 -1.20 0.59 10.19
C ASN A 37 -1.15 1.99 10.82
N GLY A 38 -1.33 3.04 10.01
CA GLY A 38 -1.30 4.44 10.44
C GLY A 38 0.09 5.06 10.58
N ARG A 39 1.16 4.25 10.45
CA ARG A 39 2.55 4.71 10.47
C ARG A 39 3.09 4.88 9.04
N PRO A 40 4.04 5.80 8.81
CA PRO A 40 4.72 5.90 7.52
C PRO A 40 5.54 4.64 7.24
N LEU A 41 5.76 4.36 5.96
CA LEU A 41 6.46 3.17 5.47
C LEU A 41 7.87 3.03 6.06
N GLU A 42 8.50 4.17 6.33
CA GLU A 42 9.83 4.27 6.89
C GLU A 42 9.94 3.67 8.29
N ASN A 43 8.89 3.78 9.10
CA ASN A 43 8.95 3.43 10.51
C ASN A 43 8.47 1.99 10.78
N ILE A 44 8.60 1.11 9.78
CA ILE A 44 8.24 -0.31 9.90
C ILE A 44 9.44 -1.10 10.39
N GLU A 45 9.24 -1.85 11.47
CA GLU A 45 10.21 -2.79 11.99
C GLU A 45 10.02 -4.20 11.40
N PRO A 46 11.08 -5.01 11.31
CA PRO A 46 12.50 -4.70 11.58
C PRO A 46 13.19 -3.96 10.43
N LEU A 47 14.15 -3.10 10.78
CA LEU A 47 14.95 -2.27 9.85
C LEU A 47 15.66 -3.09 8.76
N THR A 48 16.16 -4.29 9.09
CA THR A 48 16.90 -5.16 8.15
C THR A 48 16.06 -5.55 6.93
N LEU A 49 14.74 -5.69 7.09
CA LEU A 49 13.83 -6.09 6.03
C LEU A 49 13.15 -4.90 5.33
N ARG A 50 13.48 -3.67 5.71
CA ARG A 50 12.87 -2.47 5.15
C ARG A 50 13.18 -2.29 3.66
N TYR A 51 14.39 -2.66 3.22
CA TYR A 51 14.74 -2.70 1.80
C TYR A 51 13.82 -3.62 1.00
N LYS A 52 13.38 -4.73 1.61
CA LYS A 52 12.43 -5.64 0.96
C LYS A 52 11.06 -4.99 0.80
N LEU A 53 10.69 -4.03 1.62
CA LEU A 53 9.40 -3.35 1.51
C LEU A 53 9.46 -2.21 0.47
N LEU A 54 10.62 -1.56 0.33
CA LEU A 54 10.89 -0.48 -0.63
C LEU A 54 11.14 -0.96 -2.06
N GLU A 55 11.50 -2.22 -2.26
CA GLU A 55 11.79 -2.81 -3.58
C GLU A 55 10.77 -2.45 -4.69
N PRO A 56 9.43 -2.57 -4.51
CA PRO A 56 8.47 -2.16 -5.53
C PRO A 56 8.51 -0.66 -5.85
N ILE A 57 8.86 0.20 -4.89
CA ILE A 57 8.96 1.65 -5.10
C ILE A 57 10.23 1.99 -5.87
N LEU A 58 11.34 1.32 -5.52
CA LEU A 58 12.62 1.50 -6.19
C LEU A 58 12.59 1.00 -7.64
N LEU A 59 11.92 -0.12 -7.91
CA LEU A 59 11.84 -0.71 -9.24
C LEU A 59 10.96 0.09 -10.22
N LEU A 60 9.83 0.63 -9.76
CA LEU A 60 8.87 1.34 -10.63
C LEU A 60 9.14 2.85 -10.75
N GLY A 61 9.99 3.41 -9.88
CA GLY A 61 10.23 4.84 -9.79
C GLY A 61 9.16 5.57 -8.97
N LYS A 62 9.58 6.65 -8.29
CA LYS A 62 8.70 7.42 -7.38
C LYS A 62 7.55 8.12 -8.10
N GLU A 63 7.71 8.42 -9.38
CA GLU A 63 6.72 9.10 -10.21
C GLU A 63 5.39 8.35 -10.33
N ARG A 64 5.42 7.01 -10.39
CA ARG A 64 4.17 6.22 -10.41
C ARG A 64 3.45 6.18 -9.06
N PHE A 65 4.15 6.50 -7.97
CA PHE A 65 3.54 6.57 -6.64
C PHE A 65 3.04 7.98 -6.33
N ALA A 66 3.60 9.04 -6.94
CA ALA A 66 3.24 10.42 -6.65
C ALA A 66 1.76 10.76 -6.86
N GLY A 67 1.07 10.06 -7.78
CA GLY A 67 -0.36 10.28 -8.07
C GLY A 67 -1.35 9.45 -7.25
N VAL A 68 -0.86 8.58 -6.35
CA VAL A 68 -1.70 7.63 -5.61
C VAL A 68 -1.40 7.63 -4.11
N ASP A 69 -2.44 7.61 -3.28
CA ASP A 69 -2.31 7.36 -1.85
C ASP A 69 -2.65 5.90 -1.55
N ILE A 70 -1.76 5.21 -0.84
CA ILE A 70 -1.92 3.80 -0.46
C ILE A 70 -1.95 3.69 1.07
N ARG A 71 -3.09 3.24 1.59
CA ARG A 71 -3.28 2.91 3.01
C ARG A 71 -3.35 1.41 3.19
N ILE A 72 -2.48 0.85 4.01
CA ILE A 72 -2.36 -0.59 4.21
C ILE A 72 -2.70 -0.91 5.67
N ARG A 73 -3.59 -1.88 5.87
CA ARG A 73 -3.81 -2.50 7.18
C ARG A 73 -3.31 -3.93 7.16
N VAL A 74 -2.54 -4.30 8.17
CA VAL A 74 -1.91 -5.62 8.27
C VAL A 74 -2.30 -6.26 9.58
N LYS A 75 -2.72 -7.52 9.53
CA LYS A 75 -3.06 -8.34 10.70
C LYS A 75 -2.53 -9.76 10.55
N GLY A 76 -2.18 -10.37 11.69
CA GLY A 76 -1.72 -11.75 11.79
C GLY A 76 -0.26 -11.97 11.38
N GLY A 77 0.21 -13.20 11.59
CA GLY A 77 1.60 -13.62 11.33
C GLY A 77 2.65 -12.91 12.19
N GLY A 78 3.91 -13.03 11.78
CA GLY A 78 5.05 -12.32 12.38
C GLY A 78 5.68 -11.30 11.43
N ASN A 79 6.63 -10.51 11.92
CA ASN A 79 7.19 -9.35 11.21
C ASN A 79 7.64 -9.66 9.78
N VAL A 80 8.35 -10.78 9.58
CA VAL A 80 8.82 -11.20 8.25
C VAL A 80 7.65 -11.44 7.31
N ALA A 81 6.66 -12.24 7.72
CA ALA A 81 5.51 -12.56 6.89
C ALA A 81 4.69 -11.31 6.55
N GLN A 82 4.55 -10.38 7.50
CA GLN A 82 3.87 -9.10 7.29
C GLN A 82 4.57 -8.26 6.23
N ILE A 83 5.90 -8.14 6.26
CA ILE A 83 6.66 -7.37 5.27
C ILE A 83 6.44 -7.89 3.85
N TYR A 84 6.48 -9.21 3.65
CA TYR A 84 6.20 -9.80 2.34
C TYR A 84 4.74 -9.61 1.90
N ALA A 85 3.78 -9.69 2.84
CA ALA A 85 2.38 -9.41 2.55
C ALA A 85 2.15 -7.94 2.13
N ILE A 86 2.80 -6.99 2.82
CA ILE A 86 2.75 -5.56 2.50
C ILE A 86 3.34 -5.30 1.12
N ARG A 87 4.54 -5.83 0.84
CA ARG A 87 5.18 -5.73 -0.47
C ARG A 87 4.21 -6.17 -1.57
N GLN A 88 3.62 -7.35 -1.41
CA GLN A 88 2.70 -7.91 -2.40
C GLN A 88 1.44 -7.04 -2.56
N ALA A 89 0.92 -6.49 -1.47
CA ALA A 89 -0.26 -5.62 -1.51
C ALA A 89 0.03 -4.30 -2.25
N ILE A 90 1.21 -3.69 -2.05
CA ILE A 90 1.63 -2.47 -2.76
C ILE A 90 1.69 -2.72 -4.27
N SER A 91 2.39 -3.78 -4.70
CA SER A 91 2.52 -4.10 -6.12
C SER A 91 1.17 -4.36 -6.79
N LYS A 92 0.30 -5.16 -6.13
CA LYS A 92 -1.05 -5.44 -6.66
C LYS A 92 -1.90 -4.18 -6.74
N ALA A 93 -1.81 -3.29 -5.74
CA ALA A 93 -2.62 -2.09 -5.68
C ALA A 93 -2.28 -1.14 -6.82
N LEU A 94 -0.99 -1.02 -7.14
CA LEU A 94 -0.52 -0.18 -8.24
C LEU A 94 -1.00 -0.73 -9.60
N VAL A 95 -0.80 -2.02 -9.84
CA VAL A 95 -1.22 -2.68 -11.09
C VAL A 95 -2.74 -2.56 -11.27
N ALA A 96 -3.52 -2.89 -10.24
CA ALA A 96 -4.97 -2.85 -10.31
C ALA A 96 -5.53 -1.42 -10.42
N TYR A 97 -4.79 -0.40 -9.98
CA TYR A 97 -5.17 0.99 -10.15
C TYR A 97 -4.95 1.47 -11.60
N TYR A 98 -3.80 1.14 -12.21
CA TYR A 98 -3.49 1.55 -13.59
C TYR A 98 -4.13 0.68 -14.67
N GLN A 99 -4.57 -0.54 -14.33
CA GLN A 99 -5.27 -1.41 -15.26
C GLN A 99 -6.75 -1.03 -15.45
N LYS A 100 -7.31 -0.24 -14.52
CA LYS A 100 -8.65 0.35 -14.64
C LYS A 100 -8.58 1.68 -15.36
#